data_AF-A0A934GI65-F1
#
_entry.id   AF-A0A934GI65-F1
#
_cell.length_a   1.000
_cell.length_b   1.000
_cell.length_c   1.000
_cell.angle_alpha   90.00
_cell.angle_beta   90.00
_cell.angle_gamma   90.00
#
_symmetry.space_group_name_H-M   'P 1'
#
loop_
_entity.id
_entity.type
_entity.pdbx_description
1 polymer ?
#
loop_
_entity_poly.entity_id
_entity_poly.type
_entity_poly.pdbx_seq_one_letter_code
_entity_poly.pdbx_strand_id
1 'polypeptide(L)'
;MDNFVIASLNVGGHTEAMDFEKTDQWHKLLELTYAAWRVADIAIENEFLKSKVKQTAAEILVEYPNALGNRMKMEELSSRIRSQRALLSLAQKTSNSRELNFTILKNEYHKIGTVVTQLMPPVATEQHHYGVPKKGAPVLSESAGWRRSYKTQSSEAIGRVAAESQKQQEKVVDNMVEVRSAERPETHRAERSEVLTERQKKIFQFFSKRKGEKIRLKEIAQVFPDLTDRTVRNDLRDLCTKKLIVRSDGHGQASFYKLV
;
A
#
# COMPACT_ATOMS: atom_id res chain seq x y z
N MET A 1 16.97 -3.26 -11.92
CA MET A 1 16.90 -1.80 -11.81
C MET A 1 16.57 -1.35 -13.20
N ASP A 2 15.28 -1.19 -13.48
CA ASP A 2 14.80 -0.85 -14.81
C ASP A 2 14.93 0.67 -14.98
N ASN A 3 15.63 1.09 -16.02
CA ASN A 3 15.87 2.50 -16.33
C ASN A 3 14.54 3.16 -16.73
N PHE A 4 13.94 3.91 -15.80
CA PHE A 4 12.84 4.83 -16.10
C PHE A 4 13.40 6.05 -16.82
N VAL A 5 13.48 5.97 -18.15
CA VAL A 5 13.71 7.14 -19.01
C VAL A 5 12.35 7.76 -19.30
N ILE A 6 11.92 8.70 -18.45
CA ILE A 6 10.78 9.55 -18.79
C ILE A 6 11.36 10.73 -19.58
N ALA A 7 11.26 10.61 -20.91
CA ALA A 7 11.69 11.61 -21.85
C ALA A 7 10.77 12.84 -21.78
N SER A 8 11.22 13.89 -21.12
CA SER A 8 10.68 15.24 -21.32
C SER A 8 11.28 15.80 -22.61
N LEU A 9 10.72 15.44 -23.76
CA LEU A 9 11.07 16.06 -25.04
C LEU A 9 10.38 17.43 -25.11
N ASN A 10 11.06 18.45 -24.59
CA ASN A 10 10.69 19.84 -24.85
C ASN A 10 11.20 20.22 -26.25
N VAL A 11 10.57 19.67 -27.29
CA VAL A 11 10.90 19.94 -28.69
C VAL A 11 9.85 20.90 -29.25
N GLY A 12 10.14 22.20 -29.14
CA GLY A 12 9.58 23.25 -29.99
C GLY A 12 8.05 23.35 -30.09
N GLY A 13 7.40 23.97 -29.10
CA GLY A 13 6.12 24.70 -29.26
C GLY A 13 4.87 23.90 -29.65
N HIS A 14 5.01 22.64 -30.05
CA HIS A 14 3.92 21.70 -30.24
C HIS A 14 3.88 20.77 -29.03
N THR A 15 2.94 21.01 -28.13
CA THR A 15 2.49 20.00 -27.16
C THR A 15 1.85 18.86 -27.95
N GLU A 16 2.67 17.96 -28.50
CA GLU A 16 2.18 16.62 -28.81
C GLU A 16 1.62 16.05 -27.50
N ALA A 17 0.32 15.76 -27.50
CA ALA A 17 -0.34 15.14 -26.36
C ALA A 17 0.42 13.85 -26.06
N MET A 18 1.17 13.85 -24.96
CA MET A 18 1.86 12.66 -24.49
C MET A 18 0.82 11.56 -24.35
N ASP A 19 0.98 10.48 -25.11
CA ASP A 19 0.06 9.35 -25.11
C ASP A 19 0.24 8.56 -23.80
N PHE A 20 -0.30 9.11 -22.71
CA PHE A 20 -0.15 8.60 -21.36
C PHE A 20 -0.72 7.17 -21.24
N GLU A 21 -1.67 6.81 -22.10
CA GLU A 21 -2.29 5.48 -22.13
C GLU A 21 -1.27 4.40 -22.45
N LYS A 22 -0.16 4.74 -23.14
CA LYS A 22 0.93 3.82 -23.45
C LYS A 22 1.96 3.68 -22.33
N THR A 23 1.85 4.43 -21.23
CA THR A 23 2.82 4.36 -20.14
C THR A 23 2.59 3.13 -19.26
N ASP A 24 3.66 2.52 -18.76
CA ASP A 24 3.59 1.38 -17.84
C ASP A 24 2.84 1.74 -16.54
N GLN A 25 2.97 3.01 -16.12
CA GLN A 25 2.33 3.56 -14.93
C GLN A 25 0.81 3.59 -15.08
N TRP A 26 0.31 3.95 -16.26
CA TRP A 26 -1.12 3.95 -16.56
C TRP A 26 -1.71 2.54 -16.47
N HIS A 27 -1.10 1.58 -17.17
CA HIS A 27 -1.52 0.18 -17.13
C HIS A 27 -1.50 -0.36 -15.69
N LYS A 28 -0.44 -0.06 -14.94
CA LYS A 28 -0.33 -0.47 -13.54
C LYS A 28 -1.40 0.16 -12.65
N LEU A 29 -1.76 1.42 -12.86
CA LEU A 29 -2.86 2.08 -12.14
C LEU A 29 -4.22 1.47 -12.49
N LEU A 30 -4.43 1.09 -13.75
CA LEU A 30 -5.63 0.41 -14.19
C LEU A 30 -5.78 -0.96 -13.49
N GLU A 31 -4.72 -1.78 -13.51
CA GLU A 31 -4.68 -3.06 -12.79
C GLU A 31 -4.92 -2.88 -11.29
N LEU A 32 -4.29 -1.87 -10.69
CA LEU A 32 -4.41 -1.60 -9.26
C LEU A 32 -5.83 -1.16 -8.88
N THR A 33 -6.49 -0.39 -9.74
CA THR A 33 -7.90 0.01 -9.57
C THR A 33 -8.82 -1.21 -9.59
N TYR A 34 -8.67 -2.11 -10.56
CA TYR A 34 -9.44 -3.35 -10.61
C TYR A 34 -9.18 -4.26 -9.40
N ALA A 35 -7.92 -4.39 -8.98
CA ALA A 35 -7.55 -5.17 -7.82
C ALA A 35 -8.16 -4.60 -6.53
N ALA A 36 -8.14 -3.27 -6.36
CA ALA A 36 -8.78 -2.59 -5.23
C ALA A 36 -10.29 -2.85 -5.20
N TRP A 37 -10.97 -2.79 -6.36
CA TRP A 37 -12.40 -3.07 -6.45
C TRP A 37 -12.73 -4.51 -6.06
N ARG A 38 -11.99 -5.49 -6.59
CA ARG A 38 -12.21 -6.91 -6.25
C ARG A 38 -11.98 -7.19 -4.77
N VAL A 39 -10.91 -6.64 -4.19
CA VAL A 39 -10.64 -6.81 -2.76
C VAL A 39 -11.75 -6.14 -1.94
N ALA A 40 -12.21 -4.95 -2.32
CA ALA A 40 -13.30 -4.28 -1.62
C ALA A 40 -14.61 -5.11 -1.65
N ASP A 41 -14.96 -5.71 -2.78
CA ASP A 41 -16.17 -6.55 -2.91
C ASP A 41 -16.13 -7.82 -2.07
N ILE A 42 -14.96 -8.46 -1.99
CA ILE A 42 -14.80 -9.73 -1.28
C ILE A 42 -14.58 -9.53 0.22
N ALA A 43 -13.83 -8.50 0.61
CA ALA A 43 -13.28 -8.39 1.95
C ALA A 43 -14.02 -7.40 2.87
N ILE A 44 -14.69 -6.38 2.31
CA ILE A 44 -15.23 -5.27 3.09
C ILE A 44 -16.74 -5.45 3.24
N GLU A 45 -17.20 -5.74 4.45
CA GLU A 45 -18.64 -5.87 4.75
C GLU A 45 -19.34 -4.51 4.85
N ASN A 46 -18.63 -3.48 5.33
CA ASN A 46 -19.17 -2.13 5.43
C ASN A 46 -19.30 -1.47 4.04
N GLU A 47 -20.54 -1.32 3.54
CA GLU A 47 -20.84 -0.76 2.22
C GLU A 47 -20.32 0.67 2.01
N PHE A 48 -20.33 1.51 3.05
CA PHE A 48 -19.79 2.86 2.95
C PHE A 48 -18.28 2.85 2.71
N LEU A 49 -17.54 2.05 3.49
CA LEU A 49 -16.10 1.92 3.35
C LEU A 49 -15.72 1.26 2.01
N LYS A 50 -16.47 0.24 1.59
CA LYS A 50 -16.34 -0.41 0.28
C LYS A 50 -16.49 0.61 -0.85
N SER A 51 -17.57 1.39 -0.82
CA SER A 51 -17.82 2.45 -1.80
C SER A 51 -16.71 3.50 -1.82
N LYS A 52 -16.23 3.94 -0.64
CA LYS A 52 -15.13 4.91 -0.55
C LYS A 52 -13.81 4.39 -1.10
N VAL A 53 -13.42 3.16 -0.80
CA VAL A 53 -12.20 2.53 -1.36
C VAL A 53 -12.28 2.47 -2.89
N LYS A 54 -13.45 2.12 -3.44
CA LYS A 54 -13.66 2.05 -4.90
C LYS A 54 -13.63 3.43 -5.56
N GLN A 55 -14.33 4.39 -4.97
CA GLN A 55 -14.41 5.77 -5.45
C GLN A 55 -13.00 6.39 -5.50
N THR A 56 -12.26 6.35 -4.39
CA THR A 56 -10.93 6.96 -4.34
C THR A 56 -9.93 6.26 -5.27
N ALA A 57 -10.05 4.94 -5.49
CA ALA A 57 -9.26 4.25 -6.52
C ALA A 57 -9.54 4.79 -7.93
N ALA A 58 -10.82 4.98 -8.28
CA ALA A 58 -11.23 5.50 -9.58
C ALA A 58 -10.80 6.96 -9.77
N GLU A 59 -10.91 7.80 -8.74
CA GLU A 59 -10.44 9.19 -8.76
C GLU A 59 -8.93 9.27 -9.05
N ILE A 60 -8.11 8.42 -8.40
CA ILE A 60 -6.66 8.36 -8.67
C ILE A 60 -6.39 8.02 -10.13
N LEU A 61 -7.13 7.06 -10.70
CA LEU A 61 -6.99 6.67 -12.11
C LEU A 61 -7.34 7.83 -13.05
N VAL A 62 -8.48 8.51 -12.83
CA VAL A 62 -8.96 9.62 -13.67
C VAL A 62 -8.09 10.87 -13.56
N GLU A 63 -7.55 11.15 -12.38
CA GLU A 63 -6.72 12.34 -12.15
C GLU A 63 -5.29 12.19 -12.65
N TYR A 64 -4.78 10.96 -12.76
CA TYR A 64 -3.39 10.70 -13.14
C TYR A 64 -2.94 11.44 -14.41
N PRO A 65 -3.65 11.37 -15.55
CA PRO A 65 -3.23 12.04 -16.78
C PRO A 65 -3.25 13.56 -16.64
N ASN A 66 -4.24 14.07 -15.91
CA ASN A 66 -4.43 15.50 -15.68
C ASN A 66 -3.39 16.09 -14.73
N ALA A 67 -2.77 15.26 -13.90
CA ALA A 67 -1.73 15.67 -12.97
C ALA A 67 -0.36 15.81 -13.64
N LEU A 68 -0.10 15.07 -14.73
CA LEU A 68 1.18 15.12 -15.43
C LEU A 68 1.51 16.55 -15.88
N GLY A 69 2.68 17.04 -15.50
CA GLY A 69 3.15 18.41 -15.80
C GLY A 69 2.54 19.53 -14.94
N ASN A 70 1.56 19.24 -14.07
CA ASN A 70 0.97 20.23 -13.16
C ASN A 70 1.27 19.88 -11.70
N ARG A 71 2.14 20.66 -11.07
CA ARG A 71 2.59 20.43 -9.69
C ARG A 71 1.43 20.39 -8.68
N MET A 72 0.50 21.34 -8.72
CA MET A 72 -0.61 21.38 -7.76
C MET A 72 -1.48 20.13 -7.87
N LYS A 73 -1.78 19.70 -9.11
CA LYS A 73 -2.53 18.47 -9.36
C LYS A 73 -1.76 17.21 -8.95
N MET A 74 -0.44 17.18 -9.10
CA MET A 74 0.41 16.09 -8.59
C MET A 74 0.38 16.01 -7.06
N GLU A 75 0.36 17.15 -6.38
CA GLU A 75 0.25 17.22 -4.92
C GLU A 75 -1.12 16.71 -4.45
N GLU A 76 -2.19 17.09 -5.16
CA GLU A 76 -3.55 16.57 -4.93
C GLU A 76 -3.61 15.05 -5.14
N LEU A 77 -3.10 14.56 -6.28
CA LEU A 77 -3.02 13.13 -6.59
C LEU A 77 -2.23 12.36 -5.52
N SER A 78 -1.09 12.89 -5.08
CA SER A 78 -0.29 12.30 -3.99
C SER A 78 -1.06 12.26 -2.67
N SER A 79 -1.86 13.29 -2.38
CA SER A 79 -2.78 13.31 -1.24
C SER A 79 -3.83 12.20 -1.36
N ARG A 80 -4.48 12.04 -2.53
CA ARG A 80 -5.46 10.97 -2.76
C ARG A 80 -4.85 9.57 -2.63
N ILE A 81 -3.65 9.35 -3.15
CA ILE A 81 -2.92 8.08 -2.98
C ILE A 81 -2.68 7.78 -1.50
N ARG A 82 -2.32 8.78 -0.69
CA ARG A 82 -2.18 8.62 0.77
C ARG A 82 -3.52 8.30 1.43
N SER A 83 -4.59 9.00 1.07
CA SER A 83 -5.95 8.72 1.55
C SER A 83 -6.40 7.30 1.22
N GLN A 84 -6.15 6.82 0.00
CA GLN A 84 -6.47 5.44 -0.41
C GLN A 84 -5.74 4.40 0.44
N ARG A 85 -4.46 4.63 0.74
CA ARG A 85 -3.69 3.74 1.63
C ARG A 85 -4.24 3.73 3.06
N ALA A 86 -4.70 4.88 3.55
CA ALA A 86 -5.36 4.97 4.86
C ALA A 86 -6.69 4.22 4.87
N LEU A 87 -7.52 4.38 3.83
CA LEU A 87 -8.78 3.63 3.68
C LEU A 87 -8.54 2.11 3.62
N LEU A 88 -7.55 1.65 2.86
CA LEU A 88 -7.16 0.24 2.83
C LEU A 88 -6.65 -0.27 4.19
N SER A 89 -5.97 0.58 4.96
CA SER A 89 -5.51 0.24 6.31
C SER A 89 -6.68 0.14 7.30
N LEU A 90 -7.68 1.02 7.18
CA LEU A 90 -8.90 0.95 7.96
C LEU A 90 -9.71 -0.31 7.59
N ALA A 91 -9.90 -0.55 6.30
CA ALA A 91 -10.59 -1.73 5.78
C ALA A 91 -9.93 -3.04 6.24
N GLN A 92 -8.60 -3.11 6.23
CA GLN A 92 -7.89 -4.27 6.75
C GLN A 92 -8.22 -4.55 8.23
N LYS A 93 -8.30 -3.50 9.06
CA LYS A 93 -8.58 -3.62 10.50
C LYS A 93 -10.02 -4.02 10.79
N THR A 94 -10.96 -3.64 9.92
CA THR A 94 -12.39 -3.91 10.11
C THR A 94 -12.88 -5.15 9.36
N SER A 95 -12.11 -5.66 8.40
CA SER A 95 -12.47 -6.85 7.64
C SER A 95 -12.10 -8.15 8.35
N ASN A 96 -12.91 -9.19 8.16
CA ASN A 96 -12.59 -10.58 8.51
C ASN A 96 -11.65 -11.28 7.48
N SER A 97 -11.10 -10.54 6.51
CA SER A 97 -10.44 -11.12 5.34
C SER A 97 -8.93 -11.35 5.54
N ARG A 98 -8.31 -12.05 4.57
CA ARG A 98 -6.87 -12.29 4.51
C ARG A 98 -6.09 -10.97 4.41
N GLU A 99 -5.39 -10.62 5.49
CA GLU A 99 -4.51 -9.45 5.64
C GLU A 99 -3.50 -9.23 4.49
N LEU A 100 -3.15 -10.30 3.76
CA LEU A 100 -2.15 -10.26 2.70
C LEU A 100 -2.59 -9.38 1.51
N ASN A 101 -3.86 -9.43 1.10
CA ASN A 101 -4.33 -8.68 -0.08
C ASN A 101 -4.25 -7.16 0.16
N PHE A 102 -4.69 -6.70 1.33
CA PHE A 102 -4.57 -5.29 1.72
C PHE A 102 -3.11 -4.85 1.81
N THR A 103 -2.22 -5.70 2.32
CA THR A 103 -0.79 -5.39 2.40
C THR A 103 -0.17 -5.20 1.02
N ILE A 104 -0.50 -6.08 0.07
CA ILE A 104 -0.04 -5.96 -1.33
C ILE A 104 -0.56 -4.66 -1.94
N LEU A 105 -1.86 -4.37 -1.86
CA LEU A 105 -2.44 -3.15 -2.41
C LEU A 105 -1.81 -1.88 -1.83
N LYS A 106 -1.62 -1.81 -0.50
CA LYS A 106 -0.97 -0.66 0.15
C LYS A 106 0.45 -0.44 -0.33
N ASN A 107 1.20 -1.52 -0.58
CA ASN A 107 2.56 -1.45 -1.08
C ASN A 107 2.60 -0.99 -2.54
N GLU A 108 1.68 -1.46 -3.38
CA GLU A 108 1.59 -1.02 -4.77
C GLU A 108 1.17 0.46 -4.88
N TYR A 109 0.17 0.91 -4.11
CA TYR A 109 -0.17 2.33 -4.03
C TYR A 109 0.98 3.18 -3.49
N HIS A 110 1.78 2.65 -2.54
CA HIS A 110 2.97 3.36 -2.06
C HIS A 110 3.99 3.56 -3.17
N LYS A 111 4.28 2.52 -3.96
CA LYS A 111 5.19 2.59 -5.10
C LYS A 111 4.73 3.62 -6.13
N ILE A 112 3.43 3.65 -6.47
CA ILE A 112 2.87 4.68 -7.36
C ILE A 112 3.05 6.07 -6.75
N GLY A 113 2.78 6.24 -5.46
CA GLY A 113 3.02 7.51 -4.78
C GLY A 113 4.48 7.99 -4.87
N THR A 114 5.45 7.09 -4.74
CA THR A 114 6.87 7.41 -4.93
C THR A 114 7.16 7.88 -6.36
N VAL A 115 6.62 7.21 -7.37
CA VAL A 115 6.77 7.61 -8.78
C VAL A 115 6.13 8.98 -9.04
N VAL A 116 4.93 9.23 -8.51
CA VAL A 116 4.26 10.54 -8.60
C VAL A 116 5.12 11.64 -7.98
N THR A 117 5.71 11.41 -6.80
CA THR A 117 6.61 12.39 -6.17
C THR A 117 7.89 12.62 -6.99
N GLN A 118 8.46 11.59 -7.61
CA GLN A 118 9.64 11.72 -8.49
C GLN A 118 9.33 12.51 -9.77
N LEU A 119 8.09 12.44 -10.26
CA LEU A 119 7.61 13.17 -11.43
C LEU A 119 7.20 14.62 -11.13
N MET A 120 7.18 15.04 -9.86
CA MET A 120 6.81 16.41 -9.52
C MET A 120 7.87 17.39 -10.06
N PRO A 121 7.44 18.49 -10.72
CA PRO A 121 8.37 19.56 -11.09
C PRO A 121 9.08 20.08 -9.84
N PRO A 122 10.39 20.36 -9.90
CA PRO A 122 11.10 20.96 -8.77
C PRO A 122 10.36 22.24 -8.36
N VAL A 123 10.35 22.54 -7.06
CA VAL A 123 9.92 23.87 -6.63
C VAL A 123 10.89 24.79 -7.34
N ALA A 124 10.41 25.70 -8.18
CA ALA A 124 11.19 26.86 -8.49
C ALA A 124 11.34 27.55 -7.14
N THR A 125 12.40 27.17 -6.40
CA THR A 125 12.96 28.04 -5.40
C THR A 125 13.30 29.25 -6.22
N GLU A 126 12.38 30.20 -6.23
CA GLU A 126 12.70 31.59 -6.50
C GLU A 126 13.88 31.81 -5.57
N GLN A 127 15.07 31.62 -6.13
CA GLN A 127 16.25 32.27 -5.66
C GLN A 127 15.92 33.74 -5.90
N HIS A 128 15.11 34.30 -4.99
CA HIS A 128 15.30 35.65 -4.53
C HIS A 128 16.77 35.67 -4.11
N HIS A 129 17.63 35.88 -5.10
CA HIS A 129 18.78 36.72 -4.97
C HIS A 129 18.22 38.00 -4.37
N TYR A 130 18.08 38.01 -3.04
CA TYR A 130 18.19 39.20 -2.24
C TYR A 130 19.57 39.72 -2.59
N GLY A 131 19.65 40.47 -3.69
CA GLY A 131 20.80 41.26 -4.01
C GLY A 131 21.03 42.08 -2.76
N VAL A 132 22.10 41.74 -2.04
CA VAL A 132 22.57 42.50 -0.89
C VAL A 132 22.56 43.95 -1.35
N PRO A 133 21.66 44.80 -0.84
CA PRO A 133 21.66 46.19 -1.24
C PRO A 133 23.03 46.72 -0.85
N LYS A 134 23.80 47.18 -1.84
CA LYS A 134 25.06 47.88 -1.60
C LYS A 134 24.78 48.98 -0.59
N LYS A 135 25.44 48.90 0.56
CA LYS A 135 25.39 49.85 1.67
C LYS A 135 25.43 51.29 1.13
N GLY A 136 24.41 52.08 1.43
CA GLY A 136 24.49 53.53 1.21
C GLY A 136 23.14 54.25 1.18
N ALA A 137 22.40 54.28 2.28
CA ALA A 137 21.61 55.46 2.71
C ALA A 137 20.96 55.22 4.09
N PRO A 138 20.84 56.26 4.93
CA PRO A 138 20.43 56.15 6.33
C PRO A 138 18.91 56.21 6.53
N VAL A 139 18.48 55.41 7.52
CA VAL A 139 17.41 55.62 8.51
C VAL A 139 16.60 56.92 8.42
N LEU A 140 15.29 56.79 8.19
CA LEU A 140 14.19 57.56 8.80
C LEU A 140 12.95 56.62 8.80
N SER A 141 12.52 56.10 9.94
CA SER A 141 11.61 56.72 10.93
C SER A 141 10.12 56.42 10.65
N GLU A 142 9.52 55.71 11.61
CA GLU A 142 8.12 55.76 12.08
C GLU A 142 6.94 55.70 11.11
N SER A 143 6.16 54.60 11.22
CA SER A 143 4.69 54.62 11.36
C SER A 143 4.21 53.16 11.50
N ALA A 144 3.95 52.69 12.72
CA ALA A 144 2.65 52.77 13.38
C ALA A 144 1.52 52.08 12.60
N GLY A 145 1.21 50.84 13.00
CA GLY A 145 -0.16 50.42 13.25
C GLY A 145 -0.96 49.80 12.11
N TRP A 146 -0.79 48.51 11.86
CA TRP A 146 -1.89 47.64 11.38
C TRP A 146 -1.80 46.25 12.05
N ARG A 147 -2.24 46.16 13.32
CA ARG A 147 -2.67 44.89 13.91
C ARG A 147 -4.03 44.53 13.29
N ARG A 148 -4.02 43.79 12.18
CA ARG A 148 -5.25 43.17 11.67
C ARG A 148 -5.44 41.82 12.37
N SER A 149 -6.24 41.87 13.43
CA SER A 149 -6.75 40.70 14.15
C SER A 149 -7.67 39.91 13.23
N TYR A 150 -7.25 38.73 12.78
CA TYR A 150 -8.14 37.79 12.09
C TYR A 150 -8.95 37.08 13.17
N LYS A 151 -10.13 37.63 13.44
CA LYS A 151 -11.16 36.98 14.26
C LYS A 151 -11.65 35.77 13.48
N THR A 152 -11.22 34.59 13.91
CA THR A 152 -11.70 33.28 13.48
C THR A 152 -13.20 33.20 13.80
N GLN A 153 -14.05 33.49 12.82
CA GLN A 153 -15.47 33.14 12.81
C GLN A 153 -15.66 32.02 11.78
N SER A 154 -15.46 30.77 12.20
CA SER A 154 -16.03 29.60 11.53
C SER A 154 -15.89 28.37 12.42
N SER A 155 -16.73 28.26 13.45
CA SER A 155 -16.89 27.02 14.21
C SER A 155 -18.34 26.73 14.63
N GLU A 156 -19.35 27.34 14.01
CA GLU A 156 -20.76 27.13 14.41
C GLU A 156 -21.71 26.82 13.24
N ALA A 157 -21.26 26.04 12.25
CA ALA A 157 -22.14 25.57 11.18
C ALA A 157 -22.00 24.07 10.82
N ILE A 158 -21.52 23.22 11.75
CA ILE A 158 -21.55 21.75 11.61
C ILE A 158 -22.07 21.12 12.91
N GLY A 159 -23.27 21.51 13.30
CA GLY A 159 -23.88 20.99 14.52
C GLY A 159 -25.37 21.23 14.56
N ARG A 160 -26.12 20.70 13.58
CA ARG A 160 -27.60 20.62 13.60
C ARG A 160 -28.16 19.78 12.43
N VAL A 161 -27.69 18.54 12.25
CA VAL A 161 -28.42 17.52 11.45
C VAL A 161 -28.27 16.10 12.02
N ALA A 162 -27.94 15.95 13.30
CA ALA A 162 -27.67 14.65 13.93
C ALA A 162 -28.54 14.39 15.17
N ALA A 163 -29.82 14.80 15.15
CA ALA A 163 -30.71 14.64 16.31
C ALA A 163 -32.15 14.23 15.96
N GLU A 164 -32.43 13.65 14.78
CA GLU A 164 -33.83 13.34 14.41
C GLU A 164 -34.01 12.03 13.61
N SER A 165 -33.17 11.03 13.85
CA SER A 165 -33.36 9.68 13.24
C SER A 165 -33.18 8.49 14.19
N GLN A 166 -33.30 8.70 15.50
CA GLN A 166 -33.24 7.62 16.50
C GLN A 166 -34.54 7.45 17.31
N LYS A 167 -35.69 7.57 16.65
CA LYS A 167 -36.99 7.15 17.21
C LYS A 167 -37.84 6.48 16.13
N GLN A 168 -37.47 5.26 15.75
CA GLN A 168 -38.35 4.26 15.13
C GLN A 168 -37.56 2.99 14.82
N GLN A 169 -37.14 2.25 15.85
CA GLN A 169 -36.81 0.82 15.76
C GLN A 169 -36.74 0.24 17.16
N GLU A 170 -37.88 0.26 17.85
CA GLU A 170 -38.08 -0.47 19.09
C GLU A 170 -39.48 -1.08 19.03
N LYS A 171 -39.57 -2.25 18.39
CA LYS A 171 -40.59 -3.29 18.57
C LYS A 171 -40.35 -4.39 17.54
N VAL A 172 -40.64 -5.64 17.95
CA VAL A 172 -40.61 -6.90 17.15
C VAL A 172 -39.18 -7.48 17.13
N VAL A 173 -38.80 -8.59 17.79
CA VAL A 173 -39.50 -9.79 18.30
C VAL A 173 -38.74 -10.33 19.51
N ASP A 174 -39.47 -10.61 20.57
CA ASP A 174 -39.07 -11.53 21.64
C ASP A 174 -39.26 -12.97 21.08
N ASN A 175 -38.17 -13.65 20.74
CA ASN A 175 -38.18 -15.07 20.43
C ASN A 175 -36.84 -15.70 20.82
N MET A 176 -36.74 -15.99 22.11
CA MET A 176 -36.34 -17.28 22.67
C MET A 176 -35.75 -18.29 21.65
N VAL A 177 -34.42 -18.33 21.56
CA VAL A 177 -33.70 -19.56 21.20
C VAL A 177 -32.54 -19.75 22.16
N GLU A 178 -32.80 -20.60 23.15
CA GLU A 178 -31.84 -21.21 24.05
C GLU A 178 -30.91 -22.13 23.24
N VAL A 179 -29.85 -21.56 22.65
CA VAL A 179 -28.79 -22.34 21.99
C VAL A 179 -27.72 -22.65 23.03
N ARG A 180 -27.87 -23.85 23.58
CA ARG A 180 -26.87 -24.73 24.19
C ARG A 180 -25.43 -24.27 23.97
N SER A 181 -24.80 -23.92 25.09
CA SER A 181 -23.35 -23.82 25.28
C SER A 181 -22.67 -25.14 24.86
N ALA A 182 -22.27 -25.22 23.59
CA ALA A 182 -21.30 -26.21 23.15
C ALA A 182 -19.92 -25.66 23.52
N GLU A 183 -19.34 -26.25 24.56
CA GLU A 183 -17.94 -26.13 24.91
C GLU A 183 -17.08 -26.26 23.64
N ARG A 184 -16.48 -25.14 23.23
CA ARG A 184 -15.43 -25.17 22.20
C ARG A 184 -14.26 -25.94 22.82
N PRO A 185 -13.83 -27.08 22.24
CA PRO A 185 -12.65 -27.76 22.73
C PRO A 185 -11.48 -26.81 22.54
N GLU A 186 -10.86 -26.43 23.65
CA GLU A 186 -9.57 -25.76 23.62
C GLU A 186 -8.63 -26.62 22.80
N THR A 187 -8.25 -26.14 21.63
CA THR A 187 -7.24 -26.77 20.80
C THR A 187 -5.95 -26.73 21.59
N HIS A 188 -5.63 -27.85 22.23
CA HIS A 188 -4.34 -28.21 22.76
C HIS A 188 -3.26 -27.86 21.73
N ARG A 189 -2.68 -26.67 21.89
CA ARG A 189 -1.45 -26.22 21.26
C ARG A 189 -0.28 -26.78 22.07
N ALA A 190 -0.34 -28.08 22.36
CA ALA A 190 0.69 -28.84 23.02
C ALA A 190 1.50 -29.53 21.94
N GLU A 191 2.73 -29.05 21.75
CA GLU A 191 3.91 -29.88 21.51
C GLU A 191 3.73 -31.03 20.51
N ARG A 192 3.33 -30.72 19.28
CA ARG A 192 3.67 -31.61 18.17
C ARG A 192 5.17 -31.53 17.97
N SER A 193 5.90 -32.45 18.60
CA SER A 193 7.23 -32.85 18.15
C SER A 193 7.16 -32.99 16.63
N GLU A 194 7.81 -32.05 15.93
CA GLU A 194 7.54 -31.80 14.53
C GLU A 194 8.13 -32.92 13.67
N VAL A 195 7.34 -33.98 13.48
CA VAL A 195 7.71 -35.07 12.58
C VAL A 195 7.79 -34.49 11.18
N LEU A 196 9.01 -34.27 10.70
CA LEU A 196 9.28 -33.94 9.31
C LEU A 196 8.87 -35.12 8.43
N THR A 197 8.23 -34.84 7.29
CA THR A 197 7.98 -35.89 6.30
C THR A 197 9.33 -36.42 5.77
N GLU A 198 9.38 -37.68 5.30
CA GLU A 198 10.61 -38.26 4.73
C GLU A 198 11.24 -37.37 3.64
N ARG A 199 10.40 -36.69 2.85
CA ARG A 199 10.81 -35.72 1.84
C ARG A 199 11.45 -34.47 2.45
N GLN A 200 10.81 -33.88 3.46
CA GLN A 200 11.36 -32.73 4.20
C GLN A 200 12.67 -33.09 4.91
N LYS A 201 12.79 -34.30 5.46
CA LYS A 201 14.05 -34.80 6.06
C LYS A 201 15.18 -34.82 5.03
N LYS A 202 14.94 -35.31 3.81
CA LYS A 202 15.95 -35.30 2.73
C LYS A 202 16.37 -33.88 2.34
N ILE A 203 15.42 -32.94 2.22
CA ILE A 203 15.72 -31.53 1.95
C ILE A 203 16.56 -30.96 3.09
N PHE A 204 16.19 -31.21 4.34
CA PHE A 204 16.92 -30.72 5.51
C PHE A 204 18.36 -31.28 5.56
N GLN A 205 18.53 -32.60 5.34
CA GLN A 205 19.86 -33.23 5.25
C GLN A 205 20.73 -32.61 4.15
N PHE A 206 20.13 -32.21 3.02
CA PHE A 206 20.85 -31.50 1.96
C PHE A 206 21.41 -30.15 2.44
N PHE A 207 20.65 -29.38 3.22
CA PHE A 207 21.15 -28.15 3.86
C PHE A 207 22.24 -28.43 4.90
N SER A 208 22.09 -29.46 5.73
CA SER A 208 23.09 -29.82 6.74
C SER A 208 24.46 -30.15 6.13
N LYS A 209 24.49 -30.76 4.93
CA LYS A 209 25.73 -31.05 4.20
C LYS A 209 26.46 -29.80 3.69
N ARG A 210 25.73 -28.70 3.44
CA ARG A 210 26.23 -27.44 2.86
C ARG A 210 26.59 -26.37 3.91
N LYS A 211 26.56 -26.73 5.21
CA LYS A 211 27.06 -25.95 6.36
C LYS A 211 26.88 -24.42 6.27
N GLY A 212 25.62 -23.96 6.13
CA GLY A 212 25.28 -22.54 6.24
C GLY A 212 25.46 -21.73 4.94
N GLU A 213 25.86 -22.35 3.84
CA GLU A 213 25.83 -21.70 2.52
C GLU A 213 24.41 -21.29 2.12
N LYS A 214 24.29 -20.15 1.42
CA LYS A 214 23.03 -19.74 0.78
C LYS A 214 22.81 -20.56 -0.47
N ILE A 215 21.75 -21.36 -0.50
CA ILE A 215 21.41 -22.23 -1.62
C ILE A 215 20.22 -21.63 -2.39
N ARG A 216 20.31 -21.62 -3.73
CA ARG A 216 19.22 -21.16 -4.60
C ARG A 216 18.13 -22.21 -4.73
N LEU A 217 16.88 -21.79 -4.91
CA LEU A 217 15.76 -22.70 -5.19
C LEU A 217 16.05 -23.65 -6.37
N LYS A 218 16.67 -23.15 -7.44
CA LYS A 218 17.03 -23.95 -8.62
C LYS A 218 17.99 -25.10 -8.29
N GLU A 219 18.95 -24.87 -7.40
CA GLU A 219 19.92 -25.89 -6.98
C GLU A 219 19.24 -26.95 -6.11
N ILE A 220 18.28 -26.55 -5.27
CA ILE A 220 17.48 -27.48 -4.46
C ILE A 220 16.62 -28.35 -5.39
N ALA A 221 15.94 -27.75 -6.38
CA ALA A 221 15.09 -28.47 -7.31
C ALA A 221 15.87 -29.52 -8.14
N GLN A 222 17.13 -29.25 -8.50
CA GLN A 222 17.99 -30.19 -9.23
C GLN A 222 18.27 -31.48 -8.45
N VAL A 223 18.25 -31.44 -7.12
CA VAL A 223 18.49 -32.62 -6.27
C VAL A 223 17.24 -33.49 -6.14
N PHE A 224 16.07 -32.94 -6.45
CA PHE A 224 14.78 -33.63 -6.35
C PHE A 224 14.03 -33.58 -7.69
N PRO A 225 14.53 -34.25 -8.74
CA PRO A 225 13.94 -34.19 -10.09
C PRO A 225 12.52 -34.74 -10.16
N ASP A 226 12.14 -35.63 -9.24
CA ASP A 226 10.78 -36.19 -9.14
C ASP A 226 9.75 -35.20 -8.58
N LEU A 227 10.20 -34.05 -8.07
CA LEU A 227 9.36 -33.03 -7.46
C LEU A 227 9.24 -31.82 -8.37
N THR A 228 8.03 -31.31 -8.51
CA THR A 228 7.83 -30.01 -9.16
C THR A 228 8.37 -28.86 -8.31
N ASP A 229 8.79 -27.76 -8.95
CA ASP A 229 9.19 -26.51 -8.28
C ASP A 229 8.16 -26.00 -7.26
N ARG A 230 6.87 -26.27 -7.51
CA ARG A 230 5.77 -25.88 -6.62
C ARG A 230 5.80 -26.71 -5.33
N THR A 231 6.01 -28.02 -5.44
CA THR A 231 6.11 -28.93 -4.29
C THR A 231 7.32 -28.56 -3.43
N VAL A 232 8.48 -28.34 -4.06
CA VAL A 232 9.71 -27.92 -3.34
C VAL A 232 9.50 -26.60 -2.60
N ARG A 233 8.86 -25.61 -3.22
CA ARG A 233 8.54 -24.33 -2.55
C ARG A 233 7.60 -24.49 -1.36
N ASN A 234 6.63 -25.39 -1.44
CA ASN A 234 5.73 -25.67 -0.33
C ASN A 234 6.49 -26.32 0.84
N ASP A 235 7.33 -27.32 0.58
CA ASP A 235 8.14 -27.95 1.64
C ASP A 235 9.11 -26.95 2.28
N LEU A 236 9.76 -26.08 1.48
CA LEU A 236 10.65 -25.03 1.99
C LEU A 236 9.88 -24.00 2.82
N ARG A 237 8.65 -23.65 2.43
CA ARG A 237 7.78 -22.77 3.22
C ARG A 237 7.49 -23.38 4.58
N ASP A 238 7.14 -24.67 4.62
CA ASP A 238 6.87 -25.38 5.86
C ASP A 238 8.11 -25.43 6.76
N LEU A 239 9.29 -25.74 6.19
CA LEU A 239 10.57 -25.72 6.93
C LEU A 239 10.92 -24.32 7.45
N CYS A 240 10.58 -23.25 6.73
CA CYS A 240 10.73 -21.88 7.20
C CYS A 240 9.79 -21.55 8.36
N THR A 241 8.52 -21.97 8.29
CA THR A 241 7.54 -21.79 9.38
C THR A 241 8.00 -22.48 10.66
N LYS A 242 8.65 -23.65 10.52
CA LYS A 242 9.29 -24.41 11.59
C LYS A 242 10.62 -23.83 12.09
N LYS A 243 11.10 -22.73 11.48
CA LYS A 243 12.39 -22.08 11.78
C LYS A 243 13.61 -23.01 11.67
N LEU A 244 13.52 -24.05 10.85
CA LEU A 244 14.64 -24.96 10.57
C LEU A 244 15.56 -24.40 9.47
N ILE A 245 14.99 -23.62 8.55
CA ILE A 245 15.70 -22.87 7.52
C ILE A 245 15.17 -21.44 7.46
N VAL A 246 15.99 -20.49 7.04
CA VAL A 246 15.59 -19.10 6.81
C VAL A 246 15.80 -18.75 5.35
N ARG A 247 14.80 -18.08 4.77
CA ARG A 247 14.90 -17.45 3.47
C ARG A 247 15.66 -16.14 3.63
N SER A 248 16.86 -16.04 3.04
CA SER A 248 17.71 -14.86 3.23
C SER A 248 17.34 -13.74 2.26
N ASP A 249 17.26 -14.03 0.96
CA ASP A 249 17.16 -13.02 -0.10
C ASP A 249 16.38 -13.52 -1.32
N GLY A 250 15.95 -12.59 -2.18
CA GLY A 250 15.40 -12.86 -3.50
C GLY A 250 13.90 -13.19 -3.55
N HIS A 251 13.34 -13.17 -4.76
CA HIS A 251 11.91 -13.39 -5.02
C HIS A 251 11.68 -14.49 -6.07
N GLY A 252 10.65 -15.31 -5.86
CA GLY A 252 10.30 -16.41 -6.76
C GLY A 252 11.45 -17.41 -6.94
N GLN A 253 11.85 -17.63 -8.19
CA GLN A 253 12.91 -18.56 -8.57
C GLN A 253 14.32 -18.12 -8.13
N ALA A 254 14.50 -16.81 -7.89
CA ALA A 254 15.76 -16.25 -7.40
C ALA A 254 15.85 -16.26 -5.86
N SER A 255 15.01 -17.03 -5.17
CA SER A 255 15.01 -17.09 -3.71
C SER A 255 16.19 -17.93 -3.19
N PHE A 256 16.83 -17.41 -2.14
CA PHE A 256 17.94 -18.05 -1.44
C PHE A 256 17.49 -18.52 -0.05
N TYR A 257 17.99 -19.68 0.36
CA TYR A 257 17.70 -20.32 1.64
C TYR A 257 19.00 -20.72 2.33
N LYS A 258 19.01 -20.66 3.66
CA LYS A 258 20.12 -21.14 4.49
C LYS A 258 19.59 -21.85 5.73
N LEU A 259 20.40 -22.75 6.28
CA LEU A 259 20.12 -23.34 7.59
C LEU A 259 20.16 -22.24 8.67
N VAL A 260 19.27 -22.32 9.67
CA VAL A 260 19.27 -21.42 10.83
C VAL A 260 20.41 -21.75 11.77
#